data_AF-A0AB39LCJ5-F1
#
_entry.id   AF-A0AB39LCJ5-F1
#
_cell.length_a   1.000
_cell.length_b   1.000
_cell.length_c   1.000
_cell.angle_alpha   90.00
_cell.angle_beta   90.00
_cell.angle_gamma   90.00
#
_symmetry.space_group_name_H-M   'P 1'
#
loop_
_entity.id
_entity.type
_entity.pdbx_description
1 polymer ?
#
loop_
_entity_poly.entity_id
_entity_poly.type
_entity_poly.pdbx_seq_one_letter_code
_entity_poly.pdbx_strand_id
1 'polypeptide(L)'
;MKETEVFKRLGIRNKNELISLRQFSDILGCIWSNGNYYELTPKIPRLIDKIEFLNNPEGFHPIDINKEIKLNYYRRDRDNLQRKNRYVGWKVKIPRRVLLKEDISDYYTTNEGIPHNNVVHRGHLLGKQFKKFLFESTSIKNNIHFFDKNNIDNIYQQFSRANCNDKFNNGQSYFENIVCGIIENYISKGIFECCYYEVEAIFLDIDDKMPVGNRILFFDKENFENSFHVFVPNYSEKYVLENYSYLKYRKRFKSGFSKKVLKFIGSNYNC
;
A
#
# COMPACT_ATOMS: atom_id res chain seq x y z
N MET A 1 -10.88 -2.73 18.03
CA MET A 1 -10.04 -3.73 18.75
C MET A 1 -9.06 -3.03 19.69
N LYS A 2 -8.67 -3.63 20.82
CA LYS A 2 -7.61 -3.06 21.68
C LYS A 2 -6.26 -3.08 20.95
N GLU A 3 -5.48 -2.01 21.05
CA GLU A 3 -4.18 -1.85 20.38
C GLU A 3 -3.21 -3.03 20.69
N THR A 4 -3.19 -3.49 21.94
CA THR A 4 -2.36 -4.63 22.37
C THR A 4 -2.70 -5.93 21.66
N GLU A 5 -3.96 -6.14 21.30
CA GLU A 5 -4.40 -7.31 20.52
C GLU A 5 -3.98 -7.17 19.06
N VAL A 6 -3.99 -5.95 18.52
CA VAL A 6 -3.50 -5.68 17.17
C VAL A 6 -2.02 -6.02 17.06
N PHE A 7 -1.17 -5.58 18.00
CA PHE A 7 0.26 -5.93 17.97
C PHE A 7 0.50 -7.43 17.95
N LYS A 8 -0.21 -8.20 18.79
CA LYS A 8 -0.13 -9.67 18.77
C LYS A 8 -0.47 -10.23 17.38
N ARG A 9 -1.54 -9.74 16.76
CA ARG A 9 -1.98 -10.18 15.43
C ARG A 9 -1.08 -9.72 14.30
N LEU A 10 -0.25 -8.70 14.51
CA LEU A 10 0.83 -8.29 13.61
C LEU A 10 2.12 -9.09 13.84
N GLY A 11 2.18 -9.92 14.88
CA GLY A 11 3.40 -10.61 15.27
C GLY A 11 4.46 -9.70 15.88
N ILE A 12 4.03 -8.58 16.47
CA ILE A 12 4.85 -7.53 17.10
C ILE A 12 4.58 -7.54 18.60
N ARG A 13 5.59 -7.26 19.42
CA ARG A 13 5.49 -7.23 20.88
C ARG A 13 4.76 -5.97 21.38
N ASN A 14 5.07 -4.82 20.80
CA ASN A 14 4.55 -3.54 21.23
C ASN A 14 4.79 -2.43 20.18
N LYS A 15 4.27 -1.24 20.48
CA LYS A 15 4.42 -0.03 19.68
C LYS A 15 5.88 0.35 19.38
N ASN A 16 6.80 0.18 20.34
CA ASN A 16 8.21 0.56 20.16
C ASN A 16 8.87 -0.27 19.05
N GLU A 17 8.50 -1.54 18.91
CA GLU A 17 8.99 -2.39 17.82
C GLU A 17 8.41 -1.97 16.46
N LEU A 18 7.20 -1.43 16.39
CA LEU A 18 6.64 -0.91 15.14
C LEU A 18 7.36 0.37 14.69
N ILE A 19 7.54 1.34 15.59
CA ILE A 19 8.18 2.62 15.25
C ILE A 19 9.69 2.50 15.02
N SER A 20 10.34 1.44 15.51
CA SER A 20 11.77 1.20 15.28
C SER A 20 12.07 0.63 13.88
N LEU A 21 11.05 0.24 13.11
CA LEU A 21 11.24 -0.24 11.75
C LEU A 21 11.88 0.84 10.88
N ARG A 22 12.82 0.46 10.02
CA ARG A 22 13.50 1.38 9.07
C ARG A 22 12.52 2.14 8.16
N GLN A 23 11.36 1.55 7.88
CA GLN A 23 10.31 2.17 7.07
C GLN A 23 9.55 3.28 7.84
N PHE A 24 9.70 3.34 9.17
CA PHE A 24 9.19 4.38 10.07
C PHE A 24 10.28 5.37 10.50
N SER A 25 11.45 5.37 9.86
CA SER A 25 12.58 6.26 10.21
C SER A 25 12.20 7.74 10.28
N ASP A 26 11.16 8.13 9.53
CA ASP A 26 10.70 9.51 9.38
C ASP A 26 9.46 9.83 10.23
N ILE A 27 9.08 8.92 11.14
CA ILE A 27 7.92 9.04 12.02
C ILE A 27 8.39 9.36 13.44
N LEU A 28 7.80 10.39 14.06
CA LEU A 28 8.05 10.75 15.48
C LEU A 28 7.19 9.92 16.43
N GLY A 29 5.97 9.61 16.03
CA GLY A 29 5.02 8.89 16.85
C GLY A 29 3.84 8.39 16.05
N CYS A 30 3.04 7.55 16.70
CA CYS A 30 1.77 7.08 16.15
C CYS A 30 0.70 7.01 17.25
N ILE A 31 -0.56 7.18 16.89
CA ILE A 31 -1.70 7.14 17.82
C ILE A 31 -2.72 6.14 17.27
N TRP A 32 -3.17 5.21 18.12
CA TRP A 32 -4.21 4.26 17.76
C TRP A 32 -5.57 4.93 17.69
N SER A 33 -6.21 4.87 16.52
CA SER A 33 -7.52 5.45 16.26
C SER A 33 -8.63 4.43 16.42
N ASN A 34 -9.82 4.89 16.85
CA ASN A 34 -11.02 4.05 16.99
C ASN A 34 -11.47 3.42 15.67
N GLY A 35 -11.06 3.97 14.52
CA GLY A 35 -11.25 3.37 13.20
C GLY A 35 -10.33 2.19 12.89
N ASN A 36 -9.54 1.70 13.85
CA ASN A 36 -8.61 0.58 13.75
C ASN A 36 -7.39 0.81 12.83
N TYR A 37 -6.85 2.03 12.84
CA TYR A 37 -5.61 2.38 12.15
C TYR A 37 -4.76 3.25 13.08
N TYR A 38 -3.53 3.55 12.65
CA TYR A 38 -2.68 4.49 13.36
C TYR A 38 -2.59 5.80 12.61
N GLU A 39 -2.83 6.90 13.29
CA GLU A 39 -2.42 8.23 12.82
C GLU A 39 -0.93 8.40 13.08
N LEU A 40 -0.17 8.88 12.10
CA LEU A 40 1.27 9.00 12.17
C LEU A 40 1.67 10.47 12.27
N THR A 41 2.53 10.78 13.22
CA THR A 41 3.15 12.10 13.35
C THR A 41 4.48 12.08 12.60
N PRO A 42 4.61 12.79 11.46
CA PRO A 42 5.87 12.83 10.72
C PRO A 42 6.93 13.66 11.47
N LYS A 43 8.21 13.39 11.20
CA LYS A 43 9.30 14.32 11.53
C LYS A 43 9.11 15.60 10.72
N ILE A 44 9.19 16.76 11.38
CA ILE A 44 8.88 18.09 10.82
C ILE A 44 9.63 18.42 9.51
N PRO A 45 10.94 18.11 9.34
CA PRO A 45 11.56 18.28 8.04
C PRO A 45 11.12 17.14 7.13
N ARG A 46 10.34 17.47 6.08
CA ARG A 46 10.20 16.78 4.76
C ARG A 46 8.91 17.13 3.99
N LEU A 47 8.20 18.19 4.37
CA LEU A 47 7.21 18.86 3.50
C LEU A 47 7.84 19.32 2.18
N ILE A 48 9.10 19.78 2.24
CA ILE A 48 9.87 20.25 1.08
C ILE A 48 10.03 19.12 0.04
N ASP A 49 10.43 17.92 0.44
CA ASP A 49 10.57 16.77 -0.46
C ASP A 49 9.27 16.44 -1.22
N LYS A 50 8.10 16.68 -0.59
CA LYS A 50 6.81 16.45 -1.24
C LYS A 50 6.55 17.52 -2.29
N ILE A 51 6.83 18.78 -1.97
CA ILE A 51 6.75 19.88 -2.92
C ILE A 51 7.73 19.68 -4.08
N GLU A 52 8.96 19.25 -3.81
CA GLU A 52 9.96 18.92 -4.84
C GLU A 52 9.48 17.78 -5.75
N PHE A 53 8.90 16.72 -5.17
CA PHE A 53 8.27 15.66 -5.96
C PHE A 53 7.11 16.17 -6.82
N LEU A 54 6.28 17.08 -6.29
CA LEU A 54 5.20 17.71 -7.06
C LEU A 54 5.74 18.59 -8.21
N ASN A 55 6.96 19.11 -8.11
CA ASN A 55 7.61 19.84 -9.20
C ASN A 55 8.31 18.91 -10.22
N ASN A 56 8.49 17.62 -9.90
CA ASN A 56 9.12 16.65 -10.81
C ASN A 56 8.15 16.27 -11.96
N PRO A 57 8.58 16.31 -13.23
CA PRO A 57 7.73 15.95 -14.39
C PRO A 57 7.29 14.49 -14.41
N GLU A 58 8.13 13.55 -13.96
CA GLU A 58 7.81 12.11 -13.96
C GLU A 58 6.68 11.80 -12.99
N GLY A 59 6.72 12.35 -11.77
CA GLY A 59 5.66 12.29 -10.76
C GLY A 59 5.06 10.90 -10.48
N PHE A 60 5.78 9.82 -10.77
CA PHE A 60 5.42 8.43 -10.48
C PHE A 60 6.69 7.64 -10.21
N HIS A 61 6.97 7.29 -8.95
CA HIS A 61 8.20 6.60 -8.56
C HIS A 61 7.94 5.35 -7.71
N PRO A 62 8.62 4.23 -7.98
CA PRO A 62 8.57 3.06 -7.12
C PRO A 62 9.31 3.32 -5.79
N ILE A 63 8.90 2.60 -4.75
CA ILE A 63 9.63 2.48 -3.49
C ILE A 63 10.24 1.08 -3.43
N ASP A 64 11.57 1.01 -3.42
CA ASP A 64 12.30 -0.25 -3.22
C ASP A 64 12.42 -0.57 -1.73
N ILE A 65 12.24 -1.84 -1.35
CA ILE A 65 12.36 -2.32 0.03
C ILE A 65 13.73 -2.01 0.68
N ASN A 66 14.81 -1.99 -0.11
CA ASN A 66 16.15 -1.64 0.33
C ASN A 66 16.39 -0.13 0.40
N LYS A 67 15.46 0.66 -0.17
CA LYS A 67 15.61 2.10 -0.45
C LYS A 67 16.81 2.42 -1.37
N GLU A 68 17.36 1.42 -2.07
CA GLU A 68 18.37 1.57 -3.10
C GLU A 68 17.67 1.59 -4.46
N ILE A 69 17.41 2.77 -5.01
CA ILE A 69 16.89 2.88 -6.37
C ILE A 69 18.09 2.94 -7.32
N LYS A 70 18.44 1.81 -7.94
CA LYS A 70 19.24 1.81 -9.17
C LYS A 70 18.27 1.79 -10.35
N LEU A 71 18.00 2.96 -10.93
CA LEU A 71 17.26 3.08 -12.18
C LEU A 71 18.06 2.35 -13.27
N ASN A 72 17.59 1.17 -13.67
CA ASN A 72 18.16 0.46 -14.82
C ASN A 72 17.64 1.15 -16.09
N TYR A 73 18.38 2.16 -16.56
CA TYR A 73 18.08 2.90 -17.80
C TYR A 73 18.05 2.03 -19.08
N TYR A 74 18.38 0.74 -18.99
CA TYR A 74 18.41 -0.19 -20.13
C TYR A 74 17.64 -1.48 -19.81
N ARG A 75 16.31 -1.46 -19.95
CA ARG A 75 15.46 -2.68 -19.94
C ARG A 75 14.96 -2.98 -21.36
N ARG A 76 15.86 -3.35 -22.26
CA ARG A 76 15.50 -3.98 -23.54
C ARG A 76 15.75 -5.49 -23.58
N ASP A 77 16.53 -6.03 -22.65
CA ASP A 77 16.82 -7.46 -22.62
C ASP A 77 15.90 -8.18 -21.62
N ARG A 78 14.96 -8.96 -22.17
CA ARG A 78 13.96 -9.73 -21.43
C ARG A 78 14.49 -11.03 -20.82
N ASP A 79 15.73 -11.40 -21.12
CA ASP A 79 16.26 -12.70 -20.76
C ASP A 79 17.26 -12.56 -19.59
N ASN A 80 16.88 -13.08 -18.43
CA ASN A 80 17.71 -13.28 -17.22
C ASN A 80 17.94 -12.10 -16.25
N LEU A 81 16.96 -11.21 -16.05
CA LEU A 81 16.96 -10.35 -14.86
C LEU A 81 16.54 -11.14 -13.61
N GLN A 82 17.50 -11.78 -12.93
CA GLN A 82 17.36 -12.09 -11.51
C GLN A 82 16.98 -10.78 -10.79
N ARG A 83 15.80 -10.76 -10.16
CA ARG A 83 15.28 -9.57 -9.45
C ARG A 83 16.27 -9.13 -8.36
N LYS A 84 16.95 -8.00 -8.58
CA LYS A 84 17.64 -7.28 -7.49
C LYS A 84 16.68 -6.44 -6.64
N ASN A 85 15.56 -5.99 -7.23
CA ASN A 85 14.67 -5.00 -6.62
C ASN A 85 13.31 -5.61 -6.26
N ARG A 86 12.80 -5.29 -5.06
CA ARG A 86 11.46 -5.64 -4.59
C ARG A 86 10.71 -4.34 -4.29
N TYR A 87 9.76 -3.99 -5.16
CA TYR A 87 8.95 -2.80 -4.97
C TYR A 87 7.89 -3.04 -3.90
N VAL A 88 7.86 -2.14 -2.93
CA VAL A 88 6.96 -2.20 -1.77
C VAL A 88 6.01 -1.01 -1.72
N GLY A 89 6.08 -0.10 -2.67
CA GLY A 89 5.23 1.07 -2.65
C GLY A 89 5.38 1.97 -3.85
N TRP A 90 4.58 3.02 -3.86
CA TRP A 90 4.49 3.99 -4.96
C TRP A 90 4.38 5.39 -4.38
N LYS A 91 5.11 6.32 -4.99
CA LYS A 91 4.93 7.77 -4.83
C LYS A 91 4.31 8.29 -6.11
N VAL A 92 3.24 9.06 -6.00
CA VAL A 92 2.41 9.42 -7.14
C VAL A 92 1.94 10.86 -7.00
N LYS A 93 2.11 11.64 -8.06
CA LYS A 93 1.54 12.95 -8.23
C LYS A 93 0.12 12.77 -8.78
N ILE A 94 -0.89 13.32 -8.11
CA ILE A 94 -2.31 13.18 -8.49
C ILE A 94 -3.08 14.49 -8.25
N PRO A 95 -4.15 14.78 -9.02
CA PRO A 95 -4.46 14.18 -10.30
C PRO A 95 -3.44 14.59 -11.37
N ARG A 96 -3.22 13.75 -12.37
CA ARG A 96 -2.33 14.06 -13.51
C ARG A 96 -3.14 14.55 -14.70
N ARG A 97 -2.55 15.47 -15.48
CA ARG A 97 -3.05 15.80 -16.82
C ARG A 97 -2.72 14.67 -17.80
N VAL A 98 -1.46 14.26 -17.82
CA VAL A 98 -0.95 13.19 -18.69
C VAL A 98 -0.01 12.29 -17.88
N LEU A 99 -0.29 11.00 -17.88
CA LEU A 99 0.69 9.94 -17.64
C LEU A 99 0.58 9.00 -18.83
N LEU A 100 1.70 8.74 -19.49
CA LEU A 100 1.72 7.84 -20.63
C LEU A 100 1.70 6.40 -20.11
N LYS A 101 1.13 5.48 -20.89
CA LYS A 101 1.08 4.06 -20.49
C LYS A 101 2.50 3.49 -20.36
N GLU A 102 3.40 3.99 -21.18
CA GLU A 102 4.80 3.62 -21.27
C GLU A 102 5.51 3.87 -19.93
N ASP A 103 5.17 4.97 -19.22
CA ASP A 103 5.78 5.37 -17.94
C ASP A 103 5.62 4.34 -16.81
N ILE A 104 4.61 3.46 -16.92
CA ILE A 104 4.32 2.42 -15.93
C ILE A 104 4.46 0.99 -16.45
N SER A 105 4.77 0.84 -17.74
CA SER A 105 4.88 -0.46 -18.40
C SER A 105 6.03 -1.32 -17.85
N ASP A 106 7.06 -0.67 -17.30
CA ASP A 106 8.21 -1.31 -16.65
C ASP A 106 7.90 -1.91 -15.27
N TYR A 107 6.75 -1.55 -14.68
CA TYR A 107 6.32 -1.95 -13.34
C TYR A 107 5.22 -3.02 -13.36
N TYR A 108 5.17 -3.78 -14.45
CA TYR A 108 4.21 -4.86 -14.62
C TYR A 108 4.92 -6.20 -14.71
N THR A 109 4.91 -6.94 -13.60
CA THR A 109 5.27 -8.36 -13.61
C THR A 109 4.10 -9.23 -13.20
N THR A 110 3.79 -10.23 -14.01
CA THR A 110 2.78 -11.24 -13.67
C THR A 110 3.37 -12.38 -12.86
N ASN A 111 2.52 -12.99 -12.04
CA ASN A 111 2.78 -14.28 -11.39
C ASN A 111 1.53 -15.16 -11.58
N GLU A 112 1.65 -16.48 -11.43
CA GLU A 112 0.58 -17.50 -11.53
C GLU A 112 -0.51 -17.38 -10.42
N GLY A 113 -0.62 -16.19 -9.83
CA GLY A 113 -1.67 -15.75 -8.96
C GLY A 113 -1.31 -15.89 -7.49
N ILE A 114 -1.05 -14.74 -6.85
CA ILE A 114 -1.00 -14.63 -5.39
C ILE A 114 -2.27 -15.29 -4.80
N PRO A 115 -2.14 -16.24 -3.86
CA PRO A 115 -3.31 -16.91 -3.28
C PRO A 115 -4.23 -15.91 -2.57
N HIS A 116 -5.55 -16.07 -2.73
CA HIS A 116 -6.56 -15.20 -2.11
C HIS A 116 -7.88 -15.95 -1.87
N ASN A 117 -8.73 -15.39 -1.01
CA ASN A 117 -10.12 -15.77 -0.75
C ASN A 117 -10.86 -14.57 -0.09
N ASN A 118 -12.05 -14.78 0.48
CA ASN A 118 -12.83 -13.71 1.14
C ASN A 118 -12.20 -13.16 2.45
N VAL A 119 -11.19 -13.84 3.00
CA VAL A 119 -10.48 -13.44 4.22
C VAL A 119 -9.16 -12.74 3.90
N VAL A 120 -8.48 -13.17 2.84
CA VAL A 120 -7.19 -12.65 2.39
C VAL A 120 -7.32 -12.26 0.92
N HIS A 121 -7.33 -10.96 0.65
CA HIS A 121 -7.42 -10.38 -0.67
C HIS A 121 -6.05 -10.25 -1.33
N ARG A 122 -6.11 -10.03 -2.65
CA ARG A 122 -5.00 -9.44 -3.41
C ARG A 122 -5.09 -7.93 -3.25
N GLY A 123 -4.46 -7.42 -2.21
CA GLY A 123 -4.48 -6.00 -1.90
C GLY A 123 -3.56 -5.24 -2.84
N HIS A 124 -4.12 -4.33 -3.63
CA HIS A 124 -3.34 -3.40 -4.43
C HIS A 124 -2.63 -2.40 -3.51
N LEU A 125 -1.38 -2.05 -3.78
CA LEU A 125 -0.73 -0.92 -3.10
C LEU A 125 -1.35 0.38 -3.61
N LEU A 126 -1.27 0.61 -4.92
CA LEU A 126 -1.99 1.69 -5.59
C LEU A 126 -3.30 1.14 -6.16
N GLY A 127 -4.41 1.46 -5.50
CA GLY A 127 -5.74 0.99 -5.85
C GLY A 127 -6.17 1.31 -7.29
N LYS A 128 -6.89 0.37 -7.92
CA LYS A 128 -7.40 0.51 -9.31
C LYS A 128 -8.27 1.75 -9.52
N GLN A 129 -8.91 2.26 -8.46
CA GLN A 129 -9.71 3.49 -8.51
C GLN A 129 -8.91 4.74 -8.91
N PHE A 130 -7.60 4.77 -8.62
CA PHE A 130 -6.74 5.88 -9.03
C PHE A 130 -6.45 5.91 -10.54
N LYS A 131 -6.72 4.81 -11.28
CA LYS A 131 -6.45 4.73 -12.73
C LYS A 131 -7.05 5.93 -13.48
N LYS A 132 -8.27 6.36 -13.13
CA LYS A 132 -8.97 7.46 -13.81
C LYS A 132 -8.37 8.85 -13.55
N PHE A 133 -7.52 8.99 -12.52
CA PHE A 133 -6.86 10.25 -12.17
C PHE A 133 -5.41 10.32 -12.65
N LEU A 134 -4.89 9.22 -13.19
CA LEU A 134 -3.52 9.10 -13.66
C LEU A 134 -3.44 9.17 -15.18
N PHE A 135 -4.40 8.56 -15.87
CA PHE A 135 -4.37 8.41 -17.32
C PHE A 135 -5.49 9.20 -17.97
N GLU A 136 -5.21 9.76 -19.15
CA GLU A 136 -6.24 10.30 -20.03
C GLU A 136 -7.26 9.22 -20.42
N SER A 137 -8.50 9.64 -20.68
CA SER A 137 -9.62 8.74 -21.03
C SER A 137 -9.34 7.87 -22.26
N THR A 138 -8.58 8.38 -23.23
CA THR A 138 -8.11 7.67 -24.43
C THR A 138 -7.11 6.56 -24.07
N SER A 139 -6.18 6.83 -23.16
CA SER A 139 -5.19 5.86 -22.66
C SER A 139 -5.83 4.77 -21.80
N ILE A 140 -6.94 5.06 -21.12
CA ILE A 140 -7.71 4.06 -20.35
C ILE A 140 -8.29 2.95 -21.26
N LYS A 141 -8.59 3.27 -22.53
CA LYS A 141 -9.05 2.29 -23.53
C LYS A 141 -7.98 1.25 -23.86
N ASN A 142 -6.70 1.58 -23.66
CA ASN A 142 -5.62 0.61 -23.76
C ASN A 142 -5.55 -0.20 -22.45
N ASN A 143 -5.31 -1.51 -22.56
CA ASN A 143 -5.16 -2.37 -21.39
C ASN A 143 -3.93 -1.94 -20.57
N ILE A 144 -4.18 -1.23 -19.46
CA ILE A 144 -3.17 -0.85 -18.47
C ILE A 144 -3.10 -1.97 -17.43
N HIS A 145 -2.11 -2.84 -17.60
CA HIS A 145 -1.99 -4.06 -16.81
C HIS A 145 -1.43 -3.86 -15.40
N PHE A 146 -0.86 -2.69 -15.11
CA PHE A 146 -0.33 -2.34 -13.78
C PHE A 146 -1.37 -2.56 -12.64
N PHE A 147 -2.66 -2.32 -12.93
CA PHE A 147 -3.76 -2.50 -11.98
C PHE A 147 -4.41 -3.89 -12.03
N ASP A 148 -3.84 -4.84 -12.80
CA ASP A 148 -4.35 -6.20 -12.84
C ASP A 148 -4.11 -6.92 -11.52
N LYS A 149 -5.00 -7.84 -11.19
CA LYS A 149 -4.95 -8.66 -9.95
C LYS A 149 -3.75 -9.62 -9.90
N ASN A 150 -2.89 -9.63 -10.91
CA ASN A 150 -1.70 -10.50 -10.97
C ASN A 150 -0.39 -9.70 -11.01
N ASN A 151 -0.43 -8.36 -10.97
CA ASN A 151 0.78 -7.55 -10.94
C ASN A 151 1.44 -7.64 -9.56
N ILE A 152 2.53 -8.41 -9.45
CA ILE A 152 3.18 -8.63 -8.15
C ILE A 152 4.02 -7.45 -7.66
N ASP A 153 4.27 -6.47 -8.50
CA ASP A 153 4.93 -5.22 -8.10
C ASP A 153 3.93 -4.27 -7.40
N ASN A 154 2.62 -4.46 -7.62
CA ASN A 154 1.56 -3.63 -7.04
C ASN A 154 0.60 -4.41 -6.14
N ILE A 155 0.88 -5.68 -5.81
CA ILE A 155 -0.04 -6.53 -5.03
C ILE A 155 0.69 -7.32 -3.95
N TYR A 156 0.06 -7.35 -2.78
CA TYR A 156 0.42 -8.27 -1.69
C TYR A 156 -0.81 -9.00 -1.15
N GLN A 157 -0.58 -10.03 -0.34
CA GLN A 157 -1.66 -10.62 0.45
C GLN A 157 -2.03 -9.65 1.58
N GLN A 158 -3.29 -9.24 1.60
CA GLN A 158 -3.82 -8.32 2.59
C GLN A 158 -5.12 -8.90 3.14
N PHE A 159 -5.31 -8.87 4.46
CA PHE A 159 -6.58 -9.28 5.03
C PHE A 159 -7.71 -8.40 4.50
N SER A 160 -8.89 -8.99 4.27
CA SER A 160 -10.04 -8.27 3.73
C SER A 160 -10.40 -7.04 4.55
N ARG A 161 -10.27 -7.13 5.89
CA ARG A 161 -10.40 -6.01 6.82
C ARG A 161 -9.45 -4.85 6.53
N ALA A 162 -8.19 -5.14 6.23
CA ALA A 162 -7.18 -4.11 5.98
C ALA A 162 -7.27 -3.54 4.56
N ASN A 163 -7.80 -4.31 3.60
CA ASN A 163 -7.99 -3.89 2.22
C ASN A 163 -9.26 -3.04 2.04
N CYS A 164 -10.38 -3.50 2.61
CA CYS A 164 -11.70 -2.90 2.40
C CYS A 164 -12.04 -1.84 3.46
N ASN A 165 -13.12 -1.10 3.21
CA ASN A 165 -13.73 -0.22 4.19
C ASN A 165 -15.00 -0.86 4.77
N ASP A 166 -15.23 -0.67 6.06
CA ASP A 166 -16.49 -0.99 6.75
C ASP A 166 -16.84 0.16 7.71
N LYS A 167 -18.11 0.31 8.09
CA LYS A 167 -18.67 1.49 8.78
C LYS A 167 -17.86 1.97 10.00
N PHE A 168 -17.23 1.05 10.73
CA PHE A 168 -16.44 1.34 11.93
C PHE A 168 -15.04 0.72 11.88
N ASN A 169 -14.59 0.32 10.68
CA ASN A 169 -13.34 -0.38 10.50
C ASN A 169 -12.65 0.07 9.21
N ASN A 170 -11.78 1.06 9.36
CA ASN A 170 -11.15 1.75 8.25
C ASN A 170 -9.91 0.96 7.80
N GLY A 171 -10.04 0.25 6.68
CA GLY A 171 -8.91 -0.27 5.93
C GLY A 171 -8.38 0.74 4.89
N GLN A 172 -7.54 0.28 3.99
CA GLN A 172 -6.93 1.10 2.95
C GLN A 172 -7.97 1.81 2.07
N SER A 173 -9.02 1.09 1.64
CA SER A 173 -10.08 1.66 0.80
C SER A 173 -10.76 2.89 1.43
N TYR A 174 -10.82 3.01 2.77
CA TYR A 174 -11.35 4.21 3.44
C TYR A 174 -10.56 5.46 3.03
N PHE A 175 -9.24 5.40 3.18
CA PHE A 175 -8.34 6.50 2.85
C PHE A 175 -8.29 6.76 1.35
N GLU A 176 -8.28 5.70 0.54
CA GLU A 176 -8.31 5.86 -0.91
C GLU A 176 -9.61 6.54 -1.38
N ASN A 177 -10.75 6.31 -0.72
CA ASN A 177 -12.02 6.96 -1.05
C ASN A 177 -12.02 8.45 -0.67
N ILE A 178 -11.42 8.82 0.46
CA ILE A 178 -11.21 10.22 0.84
C ILE A 178 -10.41 10.94 -0.26
N VAL A 179 -9.29 10.35 -0.65
CA VAL A 179 -8.41 10.90 -1.69
C VAL A 179 -9.14 11.02 -3.03
N CYS A 180 -9.91 10.00 -3.44
CA CYS A 180 -10.74 10.06 -4.64
C CYS A 180 -11.69 11.27 -4.63
N GLY A 181 -12.40 11.50 -3.53
CA GLY A 181 -13.37 12.59 -3.43
C GLY A 181 -12.70 13.98 -3.53
N ILE A 182 -11.54 14.15 -2.89
CA ILE A 182 -10.76 15.40 -2.98
C ILE A 182 -10.32 15.65 -4.43
N ILE A 183 -9.79 14.62 -5.09
CA ILE A 183 -9.29 14.71 -6.46
C ILE A 183 -10.41 14.99 -7.45
N GLU A 184 -11.57 14.35 -7.31
CA GLU A 184 -12.73 14.60 -8.17
C GLU A 184 -13.16 16.07 -8.12
N ASN A 185 -13.15 16.67 -6.92
CA ASN A 185 -13.43 18.09 -6.72
C ASN A 185 -12.35 19.01 -7.32
N TYR A 186 -11.09 18.60 -7.38
CA TYR A 186 -10.03 19.37 -8.03
C TYR A 186 -10.09 19.28 -9.55
N ILE A 187 -10.32 18.08 -10.10
CA ILE A 187 -10.49 17.90 -11.54
C ILE A 187 -11.67 18.72 -12.05
N SER A 188 -12.80 18.76 -11.33
CA SER A 188 -13.97 19.56 -11.74
C SER A 188 -13.70 21.07 -11.76
N LYS A 189 -12.67 21.53 -11.06
CA LYS A 189 -12.19 22.92 -11.03
C LYS A 189 -10.98 23.17 -11.94
N GLY A 190 -10.52 22.17 -12.69
CA GLY A 190 -9.35 22.28 -13.56
C GLY A 190 -8.01 22.34 -12.81
N ILE A 191 -7.97 21.91 -11.55
CA ILE A 191 -6.77 21.87 -10.71
C ILE A 191 -6.11 20.50 -10.87
N PHE A 192 -4.82 20.50 -11.21
CA PHE A 192 -4.03 19.29 -11.45
C PHE A 192 -2.67 19.38 -10.77
N GLU A 193 -2.04 18.21 -10.60
CA GLU A 193 -0.65 18.09 -10.17
C GLU A 193 -0.36 18.67 -8.77
N CYS A 194 -1.40 18.79 -7.95
CA CYS A 194 -1.36 19.47 -6.67
C CYS A 194 -1.25 18.54 -5.45
N CYS A 195 -1.51 17.24 -5.60
CA CYS A 195 -1.48 16.31 -4.48
C CYS A 195 -0.40 15.24 -4.65
N TYR A 196 0.25 14.94 -3.55
CA TYR A 196 1.21 13.86 -3.42
C TYR A 196 0.54 12.70 -2.69
N TYR A 197 0.59 11.51 -3.28
CA TYR A 197 0.12 10.28 -2.67
C TYR A 197 1.25 9.27 -2.59
N GLU A 198 1.45 8.70 -1.42
CA GLU A 198 2.44 7.66 -1.15
C GLU A 198 1.79 6.51 -0.42
N VAL A 199 2.04 5.30 -0.91
CA VAL A 199 1.64 4.06 -0.26
C VAL A 199 2.83 3.12 -0.19
N GLU A 200 3.10 2.57 0.99
CA GLU A 200 4.22 1.68 1.24
C GLU A 200 3.79 0.50 2.11
N ALA A 201 3.97 -0.72 1.62
CA ALA A 201 3.85 -1.94 2.39
C ALA A 201 5.03 -2.07 3.38
N ILE A 202 4.69 -2.25 4.65
CA ILE A 202 5.62 -2.32 5.76
C ILE A 202 5.85 -3.77 6.13
N PHE A 203 7.11 -4.20 6.14
CA PHE A 203 7.52 -5.54 6.50
C PHE A 203 8.33 -5.50 7.81
N LEU A 204 8.17 -6.53 8.65
CA LEU A 204 9.05 -6.68 9.82
C LEU A 204 10.43 -7.18 9.41
N ASP A 205 10.47 -8.02 8.38
CA ASP A 205 11.67 -8.55 7.78
C ASP A 205 11.56 -8.45 6.26
N ILE A 206 12.65 -8.09 5.59
CA ILE A 206 12.72 -7.91 4.14
C ILE A 206 12.29 -9.16 3.36
N ASP A 207 12.44 -10.35 3.94
CA ASP A 207 12.10 -11.62 3.31
C ASP A 207 10.66 -12.08 3.57
N ASP A 208 9.91 -11.36 4.40
CA ASP A 208 8.52 -11.69 4.72
C ASP A 208 7.66 -11.71 3.45
N LYS A 209 6.76 -12.68 3.36
CA LYS A 209 5.82 -12.80 2.23
C LYS A 209 4.60 -11.89 2.36
N MET A 210 4.31 -11.41 3.57
CA MET A 210 3.20 -10.49 3.84
C MET A 210 3.66 -9.27 4.64
N PRO A 211 3.20 -8.07 4.29
CA PRO A 211 3.45 -6.90 5.11
C PRO A 211 2.59 -6.93 6.37
N VAL A 212 3.08 -6.33 7.45
CA VAL A 212 2.31 -6.09 8.68
C VAL A 212 1.32 -4.94 8.54
N GLY A 213 1.37 -4.19 7.45
CA GLY A 213 0.42 -3.13 7.14
C GLY A 213 0.91 -2.24 6.02
N ASN A 214 0.08 -1.28 5.64
CA ASN A 214 0.43 -0.27 4.64
C ASN A 214 0.48 1.10 5.31
N ARG A 215 1.57 1.83 5.07
CA ARG A 215 1.67 3.26 5.37
C ARG A 215 1.11 4.03 4.18
N ILE A 216 0.23 4.98 4.44
CA ILE A 216 -0.40 5.84 3.44
C ILE A 216 -0.16 7.29 3.85
N LEU A 217 0.41 8.07 2.94
CA LEU A 217 0.60 9.51 3.09
C LEU A 217 -0.08 10.21 1.92
N PHE A 218 -1.03 11.08 2.25
CA PHE A 218 -1.62 12.01 1.31
C PHE A 218 -1.27 13.42 1.73
N PHE A 219 -0.73 14.18 0.80
CA PHE A 219 -0.34 15.57 1.00
C PHE A 219 -0.98 16.42 -0.09
N ASP A 220 -1.77 17.39 0.35
CA ASP A 220 -2.53 18.30 -0.49
C ASP A 220 -1.90 19.70 -0.36
N LYS A 221 -1.33 20.18 -1.47
CA LYS A 221 -0.68 21.49 -1.53
C LYS A 221 -1.69 22.66 -1.49
N GLU A 222 -2.92 22.43 -1.95
CA GLU A 222 -3.95 23.46 -2.03
C GLU A 222 -4.71 23.61 -0.71
N ASN A 223 -4.85 22.51 0.04
CA ASN A 223 -5.43 22.52 1.37
C ASN A 223 -4.75 21.50 2.29
N PHE A 224 -3.84 21.97 3.14
CA PHE A 224 -3.11 21.10 4.07
C PHE A 224 -4.01 20.36 5.07
N GLU A 225 -5.21 20.87 5.38
CA GLU A 225 -6.16 20.19 6.29
C GLU A 225 -6.67 18.86 5.73
N ASN A 226 -6.65 18.70 4.40
CA ASN A 226 -6.97 17.44 3.75
C ASN A 226 -5.86 16.39 3.89
N SER A 227 -4.65 16.80 4.29
CA SER A 227 -3.49 15.92 4.32
C SER A 227 -3.56 14.96 5.51
N PHE A 228 -3.11 13.74 5.31
CA PHE A 228 -3.07 12.73 6.37
C PHE A 228 -1.89 11.77 6.17
N HIS A 229 -1.41 11.22 7.29
CA HIS A 229 -0.39 10.19 7.31
C HIS A 229 -0.84 9.09 8.25
N VAL A 230 -1.05 7.89 7.72
CA VAL A 230 -1.64 6.79 8.48
C VAL A 230 -0.91 5.49 8.23
N PHE A 231 -1.05 4.57 9.18
CA PHE A 231 -0.66 3.17 9.02
C PHE A 231 -1.89 2.27 9.23
N VAL A 232 -2.22 1.51 8.18
CA VAL A 232 -3.31 0.55 8.17
C VAL A 232 -2.75 -0.84 8.48
N PRO A 233 -2.95 -1.37 9.70
CA PRO A 233 -2.38 -2.66 10.10
C PRO A 233 -3.08 -3.83 9.38
N ASN A 234 -2.27 -4.76 8.87
CA ASN A 234 -2.71 -5.94 8.13
C ASN A 234 -3.07 -7.09 9.09
N TYR A 235 -4.22 -6.99 9.73
CA TYR A 235 -4.77 -8.07 10.57
C TYR A 235 -6.21 -8.38 10.20
N SER A 236 -6.74 -9.49 10.73
CA SER A 236 -8.15 -9.84 10.62
C SER A 236 -8.72 -10.18 12.00
N GLU A 237 -9.97 -9.76 12.20
CA GLU A 237 -10.76 -10.10 13.40
C GLU A 237 -11.24 -11.55 13.33
N LYS A 238 -11.63 -12.00 12.13
CA LYS A 238 -12.14 -13.33 11.82
C LYS A 238 -11.05 -14.39 11.84
N TYR A 239 -9.85 -14.05 11.34
CA TYR A 239 -8.73 -14.99 11.30
C TYR A 239 -7.96 -14.99 12.61
N VAL A 240 -8.08 -16.11 13.32
CA VAL A 240 -7.44 -16.35 14.60
C VAL A 240 -6.56 -17.59 14.52
N LEU A 241 -5.36 -17.49 15.06
CA LEU A 241 -4.49 -18.65 15.29
C LEU A 241 -4.74 -19.24 16.68
N GLU A 242 -4.78 -20.57 16.77
CA GLU A 242 -4.87 -21.28 18.05
C GLU A 242 -3.81 -20.78 19.03
N ASN A 243 -4.18 -20.55 20.29
CA ASN A 243 -3.32 -20.01 21.36
C ASN A 243 -2.77 -18.58 21.14
N TYR A 244 -3.43 -17.75 20.31
CA TYR A 244 -3.32 -16.27 20.19
C TYR A 244 -1.94 -15.65 20.49
N SER A 245 -0.87 -16.32 20.07
CA SER A 245 0.50 -15.91 20.35
C SER A 245 1.05 -15.11 19.18
N TYR A 246 1.70 -13.98 19.48
CA TYR A 246 2.34 -13.15 18.46
C TYR A 246 3.36 -13.95 17.62
N LEU A 247 4.01 -14.97 18.19
CA LEU A 247 4.97 -15.82 17.47
C LEU A 247 4.30 -16.62 16.34
N LYS A 248 3.05 -17.06 16.53
CA LYS A 248 2.31 -17.77 15.47
C LYS A 248 1.90 -16.80 14.35
N TYR A 249 1.46 -15.60 14.69
CA TYR A 249 1.18 -14.57 13.69
C TYR A 249 2.45 -14.18 12.93
N ARG A 250 3.57 -13.95 13.62
CA ARG A 250 4.87 -13.68 13.00
C ARG A 250 5.25 -14.77 11.99
N LYS A 251 5.14 -16.05 12.36
CA LYS A 251 5.36 -17.19 11.44
C LYS A 251 4.45 -17.11 10.21
N ARG A 252 3.20 -16.68 10.36
CA ARG A 252 2.28 -16.47 9.24
C ARG A 252 2.73 -15.37 8.30
N PHE A 253 3.18 -14.21 8.80
CA PHE A 253 3.71 -13.15 7.92
C PHE A 253 4.98 -13.60 7.16
N LYS A 254 5.85 -14.39 7.81
CA LYS A 254 7.03 -15.01 7.15
C LYS A 254 6.61 -15.90 5.99
N SER A 255 5.62 -16.77 6.19
CA SER A 255 5.24 -17.78 5.18
C SER A 255 4.24 -17.29 4.14
N GLY A 256 3.43 -16.29 4.48
CA GLY A 256 2.20 -15.96 3.75
C GLY A 256 1.15 -17.09 3.82
N PHE A 257 0.10 -16.94 3.03
CA PHE A 257 -0.94 -17.96 2.86
C PHE A 257 -0.77 -18.72 1.53
N SER A 258 -0.78 -20.05 1.59
CA SER A 258 -0.84 -20.89 0.39
C SER A 258 -2.28 -21.10 -0.08
N LYS A 259 -2.45 -21.52 -1.36
CA LYS A 259 -3.78 -21.90 -1.91
C LYS A 259 -4.46 -22.97 -1.03
N LYS A 260 -3.71 -23.98 -0.56
CA LYS A 260 -4.23 -25.06 0.31
C LYS A 260 -4.76 -24.50 1.64
N VAL A 261 -4.00 -23.61 2.27
CA VAL A 261 -4.39 -23.01 3.56
C VAL A 261 -5.62 -22.11 3.40
N LEU A 262 -5.71 -21.32 2.33
CA LEU A 262 -6.87 -20.45 2.10
C LEU A 262 -8.14 -21.22 1.76
N LYS A 263 -8.04 -22.38 1.09
CA LYS A 263 -9.20 -23.27 0.88
C LYS A 263 -9.77 -23.76 2.22
N PHE A 264 -8.90 -24.20 3.13
CA PHE A 264 -9.29 -24.66 4.47
C PHE A 264 -9.89 -23.54 5.33
N ILE A 265 -9.33 -22.32 5.26
CA ILE A 265 -9.91 -21.17 5.95
C ILE A 265 -11.27 -20.81 5.33
N GLY A 266 -11.36 -20.74 4.01
CA GLY A 266 -12.61 -20.43 3.31
C GLY A 266 -13.75 -21.37 3.70
N SER A 267 -13.48 -22.67 3.83
CA SER A 267 -14.50 -23.64 4.28
C SER A 267 -14.95 -23.43 5.72
N ASN A 268 -14.09 -22.94 6.61
CA ASN A 268 -14.41 -22.76 8.03
C ASN A 268 -15.10 -21.42 8.35
N TYR A 269 -15.06 -20.45 7.42
CA TYR A 269 -15.62 -19.10 7.61
C TYR A 269 -16.67 -18.74 6.55
N ASN A 270 -17.13 -19.71 5.75
CA ASN A 270 -18.33 -19.56 4.93
C ASN A 270 -19.55 -19.74 5.83
N CYS A 271 -20.12 -18.62 6.30
CA CYS A 271 -21.50 -18.55 6.75
C CYS A 271 -22.35 -18.02 5.59
#